data_AF-A0A928CVF7-F1
#
_entry.id   AF-A0A928CVF7-F1
#
_cell.length_a   1.000
_cell.length_b   1.000
_cell.length_c   1.000
_cell.angle_alpha   90.00
_cell.angle_beta   90.00
_cell.angle_gamma   90.00
#
_symmetry.space_group_name_H-M   'P 1'
#
loop_
_entity.id
_entity.type
_entity.pdbx_description
1 polymer ?
#
loop_
_entity_poly.entity_id
_entity_poly.type
_entity_poly.pdbx_seq_one_letter_code
_entity_poly.pdbx_strand_id
1 'polypeptide(L)'
;MNTELQNQLFQAAPILYAMALNSPAWKIGASDDLFPFLNELSLEIEKFNRRYRKRAVRVMKITMVGGELVFLVHRQIPAIEKKIISARHRIRLYRKELRAAFLLRAKHMGTTALFESTLIPDWKRTMPDDLATLRAILLAAEKFAVSKGDWNSLAGWYRRYLHDEDEAMRCQTNASHCE
;
A
#
# COMPACT_ATOMS: atom_id res chain seq x y z
N MET A 1 -7.94 3.54 -2.87
CA MET A 1 -8.79 2.40 -3.27
C MET A 1 -9.61 2.84 -4.46
N ASN A 2 -9.91 1.97 -5.42
CA ASN A 2 -10.76 2.35 -6.54
C ASN A 2 -12.20 2.69 -6.08
N THR A 3 -12.95 3.42 -6.91
CA THR A 3 -14.29 3.93 -6.55
C THR A 3 -15.31 2.81 -6.35
N GLU A 4 -15.22 1.72 -7.11
CA GLU A 4 -16.16 0.60 -7.04
C GLU A 4 -16.10 -0.10 -5.68
N LEU A 5 -14.89 -0.45 -5.23
CA LEU A 5 -14.65 -1.06 -3.92
C LEU A 5 -15.02 -0.11 -2.78
N GLN A 6 -14.76 1.19 -2.93
CA GLN A 6 -15.21 2.18 -1.94
C GLN A 6 -16.73 2.19 -1.81
N ASN A 7 -17.47 2.19 -2.93
CA ASN A 7 -18.93 2.15 -2.91
C ASN A 7 -19.46 0.87 -2.28
N GLN A 8 -18.82 -0.28 -2.52
CA GLN A 8 -19.19 -1.54 -1.86
C GLN A 8 -19.04 -1.44 -0.34
N LEU A 9 -17.96 -0.82 0.17
CA LEU A 9 -17.79 -0.59 1.62
C LEU A 9 -18.89 0.33 2.17
N PHE A 10 -19.24 1.40 1.44
CA PHE A 10 -20.28 2.34 1.85
C PHE A 10 -21.65 1.68 1.95
N GLN A 11 -21.98 0.80 1.00
CA GLN A 11 -23.21 0.02 1.01
C GLN A 11 -23.24 -1.04 2.11
N ALA A 12 -22.10 -1.69 2.38
CA ALA A 12 -21.98 -2.72 3.41
C ALA A 12 -22.14 -2.15 4.83
N ALA A 13 -21.65 -0.94 5.08
CA ALA A 13 -21.65 -0.30 6.39
C ALA A 13 -22.12 1.17 6.36
N PRO A 14 -23.40 1.42 6.05
CA PRO A 14 -23.91 2.78 5.82
C PRO A 14 -23.86 3.67 7.06
N ILE A 15 -24.01 3.13 8.28
CA ILE A 15 -23.91 3.94 9.50
C ILE A 15 -22.45 4.34 9.74
N LEU A 16 -21.52 3.39 9.55
CA LEU A 16 -20.09 3.65 9.69
C LEU A 16 -19.60 4.73 8.72
N TYR A 17 -20.00 4.64 7.45
CA TYR A 17 -19.59 5.54 6.37
C TYR A 17 -20.52 6.74 6.16
N ALA A 18 -21.45 7.01 7.08
CA ALA A 18 -22.40 8.12 6.95
C ALA A 18 -21.73 9.49 6.71
N MET A 19 -20.52 9.71 7.24
CA MET A 19 -19.76 10.95 6.99
C MET A 19 -19.18 11.01 5.58
N ALA A 20 -18.80 9.87 5.01
CA ALA A 20 -18.25 9.76 3.67
C ALA A 20 -19.33 10.01 2.60
N LEU A 21 -20.53 9.46 2.81
CA LEU A 21 -21.66 9.61 1.89
C LEU A 21 -22.07 11.08 1.66
N ASN A 22 -21.80 11.94 2.65
CA ASN A 22 -22.16 13.35 2.61
C ASN A 22 -21.02 14.28 2.13
N SER A 23 -19.87 13.73 1.75
CA SER A 23 -18.70 14.53 1.37
C SER A 23 -18.01 14.01 0.11
N PRO A 24 -18.04 14.75 -1.01
CA PRO A 24 -17.40 14.33 -2.27
C PRO A 24 -15.86 14.30 -2.18
N ALA A 25 -15.27 14.98 -1.19
CA ALA A 25 -13.84 14.95 -0.94
C ALA A 25 -13.40 13.69 -0.15
N TRP A 26 -14.34 12.96 0.45
CA TRP A 26 -14.01 11.82 1.30
C TRP A 26 -13.64 10.60 0.45
N LYS A 27 -12.42 10.10 0.65
CA LYS A 27 -11.89 8.95 -0.08
C LYS A 27 -11.10 8.03 0.84
N ILE A 28 -11.11 6.74 0.53
CA ILE A 28 -10.28 5.73 1.20
C ILE A 28 -8.89 5.72 0.57
N GLY A 29 -7.92 6.24 1.31
CA GLY A 29 -6.49 6.29 0.96
C GLY A 29 -5.76 4.98 1.20
N ALA A 30 -6.41 3.83 0.97
CA ALA A 30 -5.83 2.50 1.11
C ALA A 30 -5.74 1.78 -0.24
N SER A 31 -4.82 0.84 -0.39
CA SER A 31 -4.68 0.05 -1.63
C SER A 31 -5.83 -0.97 -1.78
N ASP A 32 -6.11 -1.39 -3.01
CA ASP A 32 -7.28 -2.23 -3.34
C ASP A 32 -7.20 -3.62 -2.70
N ASP A 33 -5.99 -4.16 -2.54
CA ASP A 33 -5.70 -5.44 -1.86
C ASP A 33 -6.17 -5.47 -0.40
N LEU A 34 -6.34 -4.30 0.23
CA LEU A 34 -6.81 -4.21 1.61
C LEU A 34 -8.34 -4.30 1.75
N PHE A 35 -9.07 -4.33 0.63
CA PHE A 35 -10.53 -4.39 0.63
C PHE A 35 -11.11 -5.53 1.47
N PRO A 36 -10.63 -6.80 1.40
CA PRO A 36 -11.20 -7.88 2.19
C PRO A 36 -11.14 -7.60 3.70
N PHE A 37 -10.02 -7.07 4.18
CA PHE A 37 -9.83 -6.72 5.60
C PHE A 37 -10.72 -5.56 6.02
N LEU A 38 -10.83 -4.53 5.17
CA LEU A 38 -11.67 -3.36 5.44
C LEU A 38 -13.15 -3.72 5.38
N ASN A 39 -13.57 -4.60 4.47
CA ASN A 39 -14.95 -5.04 4.34
C ASN A 39 -15.38 -5.85 5.57
N GLU A 40 -14.55 -6.80 6.01
CA GLU A 40 -14.79 -7.58 7.22
C GLU A 40 -14.92 -6.65 8.44
N LEU A 41 -13.95 -5.77 8.66
CA LEU A 41 -13.98 -4.80 9.76
C LEU A 41 -15.23 -3.91 9.69
N SER A 42 -15.58 -3.42 8.49
CA SER A 42 -16.75 -2.55 8.29
C SER A 42 -18.04 -3.25 8.69
N LEU A 43 -18.23 -4.49 8.25
CA LEU A 43 -19.41 -5.29 8.59
C LEU A 43 -19.50 -5.56 10.10
N GLU A 44 -18.37 -5.83 10.77
CA GLU A 44 -18.35 -6.03 12.22
C GLU A 44 -18.73 -4.77 13.00
N ILE A 45 -18.17 -3.61 12.61
CA ILE A 45 -18.50 -2.33 13.25
C ILE A 45 -19.95 -1.94 12.94
N GLU A 46 -20.45 -2.21 11.73
CA GLU A 46 -21.83 -1.95 11.35
C GLU A 46 -22.81 -2.79 12.19
N LYS A 47 -22.51 -4.08 12.42
CA LYS A 47 -23.28 -4.94 13.34
C LYS A 47 -23.34 -4.33 14.74
N PHE A 48 -22.20 -3.81 15.25
CA PHE A 48 -22.16 -3.10 16.52
C PHE A 48 -23.04 -1.83 16.51
N ASN A 49 -22.93 -1.00 15.46
CA ASN A 49 -23.71 0.22 15.30
C ASN A 49 -25.22 -0.04 15.29
N ARG A 50 -25.65 -1.07 14.58
CA ARG A 50 -27.07 -1.49 14.51
C ARG A 50 -27.58 -1.94 15.88
N ARG A 51 -26.76 -2.69 16.63
CA ARG A 51 -27.10 -3.16 17.99
C ARG A 51 -27.12 -2.02 19.02
N TYR A 52 -26.21 -1.05 18.90
CA TYR A 52 -26.02 0.01 19.89
C TYR A 52 -26.13 1.41 19.27
N ARG A 53 -27.34 1.78 18.84
CA ARG A 53 -27.61 3.04 18.11
C ARG A 53 -27.09 4.31 18.80
N LYS A 54 -27.25 4.45 20.12
CA LYS A 54 -26.75 5.60 20.90
C LYS A 54 -25.21 5.68 20.97
N ARG A 55 -24.54 4.56 20.70
CA ARG A 55 -23.08 4.41 20.72
C ARG A 55 -22.52 4.18 19.30
N ALA A 56 -23.26 4.54 18.26
CA ALA A 56 -22.82 4.35 16.90
C ALA A 56 -21.49 5.07 16.65
N VAL A 57 -20.61 4.39 15.93
CA VAL A 57 -19.29 4.85 15.53
C VAL A 57 -19.31 5.11 14.03
N ARG A 58 -18.67 6.21 13.64
CA ARG A 58 -18.51 6.65 12.25
C ARG A 58 -17.05 6.84 11.97
N VAL A 59 -16.63 6.46 10.78
CA VAL A 59 -15.26 6.61 10.34
C VAL A 59 -15.01 8.06 9.95
N MET A 60 -13.86 8.57 10.35
CA MET A 60 -13.38 9.90 9.96
C MET A 60 -12.36 9.80 8.83
N LYS A 61 -11.45 8.82 8.90
CA LYS A 61 -10.35 8.69 7.94
C LYS A 61 -9.90 7.24 7.84
N ILE A 62 -9.64 6.80 6.61
CA ILE A 62 -8.94 5.56 6.31
C ILE A 62 -7.82 5.89 5.31
N THR A 63 -6.57 5.72 5.71
CA THR A 63 -5.41 5.94 4.84
C THR A 63 -4.27 5.00 5.22
N MET A 64 -3.37 4.73 4.27
CA MET A 64 -2.05 4.20 4.59
C MET A 64 -1.06 5.33 4.84
N VAL A 65 -0.16 5.14 5.82
CA VAL A 65 0.97 6.04 6.09
C VAL A 65 2.16 5.16 6.48
N GLY A 66 3.26 5.27 5.73
CA GLY A 66 4.50 4.54 6.05
C GLY A 66 4.33 3.02 6.10
N GLY A 67 3.44 2.47 5.28
CA GLY A 67 3.12 1.05 5.25
C GLY A 67 2.04 0.61 6.25
N GLU A 68 1.59 1.50 7.14
CA GLU A 68 0.63 1.19 8.21
C GLU A 68 -0.77 1.73 7.95
N LEU A 69 -1.79 0.99 8.40
CA LEU A 69 -3.19 1.39 8.25
C LEU A 69 -3.61 2.36 9.37
N VAL A 70 -3.92 3.58 8.98
CA VAL A 70 -4.57 4.57 9.83
C VAL A 70 -6.08 4.49 9.60
N PHE A 71 -6.77 3.90 10.59
CA PHE A 71 -8.24 3.84 10.65
C PHE A 71 -8.72 4.65 11.84
N LEU A 72 -9.33 5.82 11.57
CA LEU A 72 -9.78 6.76 12.60
C LEU A 72 -11.29 6.84 12.65
N VAL A 73 -11.83 6.84 13.86
CA VAL A 73 -13.25 6.92 14.15
C VAL A 73 -13.54 8.14 15.02
N HIS A 74 -14.74 8.72 14.87
CA HIS A 74 -15.12 9.93 15.62
C HIS A 74 -15.33 9.70 17.12
N ARG A 75 -15.51 8.45 17.52
CA ARG A 75 -15.76 8.06 18.90
C ARG A 75 -14.92 6.84 19.25
N GLN A 76 -14.21 6.95 20.36
CA GLN A 76 -13.43 5.87 20.94
C GLN A 76 -14.35 4.94 21.72
N ILE A 77 -14.36 3.67 21.33
CA ILE A 77 -15.13 2.61 21.98
C ILE A 77 -14.21 1.40 22.10
N PRO A 78 -13.91 0.90 23.31
CA PRO A 78 -12.93 -0.15 23.52
C PRO A 78 -13.19 -1.43 22.69
N ALA A 79 -14.45 -1.81 22.52
CA ALA A 79 -14.82 -2.97 21.70
C ALA A 79 -14.51 -2.78 20.20
N ILE A 80 -14.65 -1.55 19.69
CA ILE A 80 -14.34 -1.20 18.29
C ILE A 80 -12.83 -1.03 18.11
N GLU A 81 -12.15 -0.39 19.06
CA GLU A 81 -10.69 -0.25 19.05
C GLU A 81 -10.00 -1.61 19.00
N LYS A 82 -10.44 -2.57 19.81
CA LYS A 82 -9.92 -3.95 19.75
C LYS A 82 -10.06 -4.57 18.36
N LYS A 83 -11.18 -4.34 17.68
CA LYS A 83 -11.40 -4.82 16.30
C LYS A 83 -10.48 -4.13 15.30
N ILE A 84 -10.33 -2.81 15.41
CA ILE A 84 -9.42 -2.03 14.56
C ILE A 84 -7.97 -2.50 14.76
N ILE A 85 -7.52 -2.70 16.00
CA ILE A 85 -6.18 -3.19 16.32
C ILE A 85 -5.95 -4.58 15.72
N SER A 86 -6.92 -5.49 15.87
CA SER A 86 -6.86 -6.83 15.27
C SER A 86 -6.76 -6.77 13.74
N ALA A 87 -7.58 -5.95 13.09
CA ALA A 87 -7.52 -5.75 11.64
C ALA A 87 -6.18 -5.16 11.18
N ARG A 88 -5.65 -4.17 11.90
CA ARG A 88 -4.30 -3.61 11.63
C ARG A 88 -3.21 -4.68 11.75
N HIS A 89 -3.29 -5.54 12.77
CA HIS A 89 -2.34 -6.63 12.94
C HIS A 89 -2.40 -7.61 11.76
N ARG A 90 -3.60 -8.02 11.33
CA ARG A 90 -3.79 -8.90 10.17
C ARG A 90 -3.24 -8.29 8.88
N ILE A 91 -3.51 -7.00 8.64
CA ILE A 91 -2.97 -6.28 7.48
C ILE A 91 -1.44 -6.21 7.53
N ARG A 92 -0.86 -5.99 8.72
CA ARG A 92 0.60 -5.97 8.90
C ARG A 92 1.22 -7.32 8.58
N LEU A 93 0.61 -8.43 8.99
CA LEU A 93 1.07 -9.78 8.64
C LEU A 93 0.98 -10.02 7.14
N TYR A 94 -0.17 -9.74 6.53
CA TYR A 94 -0.37 -9.86 5.09
C TYR A 94 0.65 -9.05 4.29
N ARG A 95 0.89 -7.78 4.66
CA ARG A 95 1.91 -6.95 4.01
C ARG A 95 3.32 -7.48 4.25
N LYS A 96 3.63 -8.07 5.41
CA LYS A 96 4.93 -8.71 5.64
C LYS A 96 5.16 -9.87 4.66
N GLU A 97 4.14 -10.69 4.42
CA GLU A 97 4.20 -11.79 3.46
C GLU A 97 4.37 -11.29 2.02
N LEU A 98 3.59 -10.29 1.61
CA LEU A 98 3.74 -9.67 0.29
C LEU A 98 5.15 -9.10 0.09
N ARG A 99 5.70 -8.38 1.07
CA ARG A 99 7.06 -7.83 0.99
C ARG A 99 8.10 -8.93 0.84
N ALA A 100 7.98 -10.01 1.60
CA ALA A 100 8.87 -11.16 1.48
C ALA A 100 8.77 -11.78 0.07
N ALA A 101 7.57 -11.93 -0.49
CA ALA A 101 7.37 -12.44 -1.84
C ALA A 101 7.96 -11.53 -2.92
N PHE A 102 7.76 -10.21 -2.82
CA PHE A 102 8.35 -9.24 -3.74
C PHE A 102 9.87 -9.26 -3.70
N LEU A 103 10.47 -9.28 -2.49
CA LEU A 103 11.92 -9.36 -2.33
C LEU A 103 12.49 -10.69 -2.82
N LEU A 104 11.77 -11.80 -2.62
CA LEU A 104 12.17 -13.10 -3.13
C LEU A 104 12.19 -13.09 -4.66
N ARG A 105 11.12 -12.57 -5.30
CA ARG A 105 11.06 -12.39 -6.76
C ARG A 105 12.21 -11.53 -7.26
N ALA A 106 12.47 -10.39 -6.60
CA ALA A 106 13.56 -9.49 -6.97
C ALA A 106 14.94 -10.17 -6.95
N LYS A 107 15.18 -11.07 -5.98
CA LYS A 107 16.46 -11.80 -5.85
C LYS A 107 16.64 -12.91 -6.88
N HIS A 108 15.56 -13.45 -7.44
CA HIS A 108 15.59 -14.63 -8.30
C HIS A 108 15.26 -14.35 -9.77
N MET A 109 14.80 -13.14 -10.12
CA MET A 109 14.67 -12.73 -11.52
C MET A 109 16.06 -12.35 -12.06
N GLY A 110 16.49 -13.03 -13.14
CA GLY A 110 17.74 -12.71 -13.85
C GLY A 110 17.74 -11.31 -14.48
N THR A 111 18.93 -10.86 -14.89
CA THR A 111 19.28 -9.47 -15.26
C THR A 111 18.22 -8.76 -16.11
N THR A 112 17.95 -9.20 -17.35
CA THR A 112 16.97 -8.57 -18.26
C THR A 112 15.51 -8.76 -17.84
N ALA A 113 15.18 -9.91 -17.24
CA ALA A 113 13.80 -10.23 -16.87
C ALA A 113 13.26 -9.33 -15.75
N LEU A 114 14.14 -8.80 -14.87
CA LEU A 114 13.73 -7.91 -13.79
C LEU A 114 13.38 -6.50 -14.31
N PHE A 115 14.12 -5.99 -15.29
CA PHE A 115 13.90 -4.68 -15.92
C PHE A 115 12.64 -4.61 -16.78
N GLU A 116 12.23 -5.74 -17.35
CA GLU A 116 10.99 -5.87 -18.12
C GLU A 116 9.80 -6.39 -17.27
N SER A 117 10.02 -6.68 -15.98
CA SER A 117 9.01 -7.27 -15.12
C SER A 117 7.92 -6.30 -14.68
N THR A 118 6.74 -6.85 -14.35
CA THR A 118 5.67 -6.11 -13.65
C THR A 118 5.96 -5.89 -12.17
N LEU A 119 7.15 -6.23 -11.66
CA LEU A 119 7.47 -6.22 -10.23
C LEU A 119 7.28 -4.84 -9.58
N ILE A 120 7.84 -3.78 -10.19
CA ILE A 120 7.71 -2.40 -9.69
C ILE A 120 6.28 -1.88 -9.87
N PRO A 121 5.61 -2.06 -11.02
CA PRO A 121 4.18 -1.77 -11.15
C PRO A 121 3.29 -2.47 -10.10
N ASP A 122 3.51 -3.75 -9.84
CA ASP A 122 2.76 -4.55 -8.87
C ASP A 122 3.02 -4.07 -7.44
N TRP A 123 4.27 -3.74 -7.11
CA TRP A 123 4.62 -3.09 -5.84
C TRP A 123 3.90 -1.75 -5.69
N LYS A 124 3.94 -0.88 -6.71
CA LYS A 124 3.30 0.45 -6.65
C LYS A 124 1.78 0.35 -6.47
N ARG A 125 1.16 -0.69 -7.03
CA ARG A 125 -0.28 -0.93 -6.87
C ARG A 125 -0.63 -1.34 -5.43
N THR A 126 0.22 -2.13 -4.78
CA THR A 126 -0.08 -2.79 -3.50
C THR A 126 0.47 -2.03 -2.28
N MET A 127 1.68 -1.46 -2.39
CA MET A 127 2.39 -0.80 -1.30
C MET A 127 3.09 0.49 -1.77
N PRO A 128 2.35 1.46 -2.36
CA PRO A 128 2.93 2.69 -2.91
C PRO A 128 3.67 3.55 -1.88
N ASP A 129 3.36 3.37 -0.59
CA ASP A 129 3.89 4.15 0.53
C ASP A 129 5.09 3.47 1.24
N ASP A 130 5.50 2.26 0.82
CA ASP A 130 6.61 1.52 1.41
C ASP A 130 7.93 1.68 0.64
N LEU A 131 8.50 2.88 0.71
CA LEU A 131 9.74 3.24 0.01
C LEU A 131 10.95 2.39 0.43
N ALA A 132 10.96 1.87 1.66
CA ALA A 132 12.05 1.04 2.17
C ALA A 132 12.16 -0.28 1.41
N THR A 133 11.01 -0.96 1.20
CA THR A 133 11.00 -2.21 0.41
C THR A 133 11.35 -1.94 -1.05
N LEU A 134 10.85 -0.84 -1.64
CA LEU A 134 11.23 -0.45 -3.00
C LEU A 134 12.74 -0.24 -3.12
N ARG A 135 13.37 0.50 -2.20
CA ARG A 135 14.82 0.69 -2.19
C ARG A 135 15.55 -0.65 -2.11
N ALA A 136 15.10 -1.58 -1.28
CA ALA A 136 15.69 -2.92 -1.20
C ALA A 136 15.55 -3.72 -2.52
N ILE A 137 14.44 -3.55 -3.24
CA ILE A 137 14.25 -4.15 -4.58
C ILE A 137 15.23 -3.53 -5.59
N LEU A 138 15.38 -2.20 -5.61
CA LEU A 138 16.31 -1.52 -6.51
C LEU A 138 17.77 -1.87 -6.21
N LEU A 139 18.17 -1.94 -4.94
CA LEU A 139 19.50 -2.41 -4.54
C LEU A 139 19.77 -3.87 -4.92
N ALA A 140 18.74 -4.72 -4.93
CA ALA A 140 18.88 -6.08 -5.45
C ALA A 140 19.09 -6.06 -6.97
N ALA A 141 18.33 -5.23 -7.69
CA ALA A 141 18.43 -5.06 -9.13
C ALA A 141 19.80 -4.55 -9.59
N GLU A 142 20.43 -3.64 -8.83
CA GLU A 142 21.78 -3.14 -9.09
C GLU A 142 22.83 -4.24 -9.20
N LYS A 143 22.72 -5.31 -8.40
CA LYS A 143 23.67 -6.44 -8.43
C LYS A 143 23.65 -7.20 -9.76
N PHE A 144 22.60 -7.00 -10.54
CA PHE A 144 22.35 -7.67 -11.80
C PHE A 144 22.49 -6.72 -13.00
N ALA A 145 22.74 -5.43 -12.78
CA ALA A 145 22.92 -4.47 -13.86
C ALA A 145 24.31 -4.63 -14.49
N VAL A 146 24.33 -4.97 -15.78
CA VAL A 146 25.56 -5.24 -16.53
C VAL A 146 25.67 -4.38 -17.78
N SER A 147 24.54 -3.98 -18.37
CA SER A 147 24.50 -3.15 -19.56
C SER A 147 24.20 -1.69 -19.24
N LYS A 148 24.59 -0.79 -20.16
CA LYS A 148 24.17 0.62 -20.13
C LYS A 148 22.65 0.80 -20.03
N GLY A 149 21.88 -0.09 -20.67
CA GLY A 149 20.41 -0.09 -20.61
C GLY A 149 19.86 -0.36 -19.21
N ASP A 150 20.47 -1.31 -18.48
CA ASP A 150 20.07 -1.66 -17.12
C ASP A 150 20.30 -0.49 -16.16
N TRP A 151 21.47 0.13 -16.24
CA TRP A 151 21.83 1.28 -15.40
C TRP A 151 20.95 2.51 -15.69
N ASN A 152 20.62 2.76 -16.95
CA ASN A 152 19.67 3.83 -17.31
C ASN A 152 18.26 3.55 -16.78
N SER A 153 17.83 2.28 -16.80
CA SER A 153 16.54 1.86 -16.25
C SER A 153 16.50 2.05 -14.73
N LEU A 154 17.56 1.65 -14.02
CA LEU A 154 17.72 1.89 -12.59
C LEU A 154 17.67 3.37 -12.24
N ALA A 155 18.41 4.22 -12.95
CA ALA A 155 18.38 5.67 -12.74
C ALA A 155 16.96 6.23 -12.91
N GLY A 156 16.25 5.77 -13.95
CA GLY A 156 14.85 6.13 -14.18
C GLY A 156 13.93 5.71 -13.04
N TRP A 157 14.15 4.53 -12.44
CA TRP A 157 13.37 4.03 -11.32
C TRP A 157 13.65 4.77 -10.01
N TYR A 158 14.92 5.05 -9.69
CA TYR A 158 15.30 5.86 -8.52
C TYR A 158 14.65 7.24 -8.55
N ARG A 159 14.76 7.92 -9.70
CA ARG A 159 14.12 9.23 -9.92
C ARG A 159 12.60 9.17 -9.80
N ARG A 160 11.98 8.22 -10.50
CA ARG A 160 10.51 8.16 -10.65
C ARG A 160 9.79 7.71 -9.38
N TYR A 161 10.39 6.82 -8.60
CA TYR A 161 9.68 6.13 -7.51
C TYR A 161 10.24 6.41 -6.12
N LEU A 162 11.55 6.71 -6.00
CA LEU A 162 12.15 7.10 -4.72
C LEU A 162 12.43 8.59 -4.62
N HIS A 163 12.31 9.35 -5.73
CA HIS A 163 12.70 10.76 -5.80
C HIS A 163 14.14 10.99 -5.34
N ASP A 164 15.02 10.03 -5.64
CA ASP A 164 16.40 9.97 -5.19
C ASP A 164 17.33 10.33 -6.36
N GLU A 165 17.63 11.63 -6.51
CA GLU A 165 18.45 12.13 -7.63
C GLU A 165 19.92 11.74 -7.48
N ASP A 166 20.43 11.62 -6.25
CA ASP A 166 21.82 11.25 -6.00
C ASP A 166 22.07 9.81 -6.47
N GLU A 167 21.17 8.89 -6.12
CA GLU A 167 21.23 7.49 -6.60
C GLU A 167 21.02 7.40 -8.12
N ALA A 168 20.13 8.22 -8.67
CA ALA A 168 19.93 8.26 -10.12
C ALA A 168 21.20 8.72 -10.86
N MET A 169 21.91 9.73 -10.35
CA MET A 169 23.17 10.22 -10.91
C MET A 169 24.29 9.18 -10.79
N ARG A 170 24.36 8.44 -9.67
CA ARG A 170 25.29 7.32 -9.50
C ARG A 170 25.06 6.24 -10.56
N CYS A 171 23.81 5.85 -10.78
CA CYS A 171 23.46 4.89 -11.83
C CYS A 171 23.81 5.41 -13.23
N GLN A 172 23.59 6.69 -13.53
CA GLN A 172 23.97 7.28 -14.82
C GLN A 172 25.49 7.30 -15.04
N THR A 173 26.26 7.53 -13.97
CA THR A 173 27.72 7.45 -14.01
C THR A 173 28.16 6.02 -14.33
N ASN A 174 27.59 5.01 -13.67
CA ASN A 174 27.85 3.61 -13.99
C ASN A 174 27.46 3.27 -15.44
N ALA A 175 26.35 3.80 -15.94
CA ALA A 175 25.91 3.62 -17.33
C ALA A 175 26.92 4.15 -18.35
N SER A 176 27.65 5.22 -18.01
CA SER A 176 28.70 5.79 -18.86
C SER A 176 29.99 4.97 -18.92
N HIS A 177 30.19 4.08 -17.93
CA HIS A 177 31.35 3.19 -17.84
C HIS A 177 31.08 1.79 -18.41
N CYS A 178 29.83 1.47 -18.74
CA CYS A 178 29.47 0.25 -19.45
C CYS A 178 29.55 0.47 -20.97
N GLU A 179 30.18 -0.47 -21.67
CA GLU A 179 30.23 -0.51 -23.15
C GLU A 179 28.83 -0.61 -23.78
#